data_AF-A0A524ESB0-F1
#
_entry.id   AF-A0A524ESB0-F1
#
_cell.length_a   1.000
_cell.length_b   1.000
_cell.length_c   1.000
_cell.angle_alpha   90.00
_cell.angle_beta   90.00
_cell.angle_gamma   90.00
#
_symmetry.space_group_name_H-M   'P 1'
#
loop_
_entity.id
_entity.type
_entity.pdbx_description
1 polymer ?
#
loop_
_entity_poly.entity_id
_entity_poly.type
_entity_poly.pdbx_seq_one_letter_code
_entity_poly.pdbx_strand_id
1 'polypeptide(L)'
;MLKSRFPHKGVIKLQKNQEFTSKADMTIWSEFKTVRKGKPLVVDLELILREKDHLKKDQTIAEQKIEIKLPQKTSYIILQDKDEKTKAKLRIQSTRTRY
;
A
#
# COMPACT_ATOMS: atom_id res chain seq x y z
N MET A 1 -15.07 5.84 18.04
CA MET A 1 -14.65 6.01 16.63
C MET A 1 -13.12 6.05 16.63
N LEU A 2 -12.42 4.93 16.39
CA LEU A 2 -10.95 4.93 16.37
C LEU A 2 -10.49 5.73 15.15
N LYS A 3 -9.94 6.93 15.38
CA LYS A 3 -9.19 7.68 14.36
C LYS A 3 -8.07 6.76 13.85
N SER A 4 -8.07 6.42 12.57
CA SER A 4 -6.93 5.76 11.94
C SER A 4 -5.70 6.63 12.17
N ARG A 5 -4.77 6.15 13.00
CA ARG A 5 -3.53 6.86 13.36
C ARG A 5 -2.36 6.49 12.43
N PHE A 6 -2.67 5.95 11.26
CA PHE A 6 -1.66 5.50 10.30
C PHE A 6 -1.67 6.41 9.07
N PRO A 7 -0.49 6.83 8.57
CA PRO A 7 -0.43 7.85 7.54
C PRO A 7 -0.91 7.30 6.20
N HIS A 8 -1.83 7.95 5.50
CA HIS A 8 -2.24 7.55 4.13
C HIS A 8 -1.11 7.62 3.07
N LYS A 9 0.14 7.89 3.49
CA LYS A 9 1.34 7.98 2.66
C LYS A 9 2.57 7.52 3.44
N GLY A 10 3.46 6.79 2.78
CA GLY A 10 4.82 6.49 3.27
C GLY A 10 5.84 7.18 2.37
N VAL A 11 6.95 7.68 2.95
CA VAL A 11 8.06 8.22 2.17
C VAL A 11 9.32 7.46 2.56
N ILE A 12 9.96 6.85 1.57
CA ILE A 12 11.23 6.15 1.73
C ILE A 12 12.29 6.95 0.98
N LYS A 13 13.38 7.31 1.65
CA LYS A 13 14.52 7.99 1.03
C LYS A 13 15.54 6.93 0.65
N LEU A 14 15.88 6.84 -0.64
CA LEU A 14 16.85 5.89 -1.18
C LEU A 14 17.97 6.65 -1.87
N GLN A 15 19.19 6.13 -1.80
CA GLN A 15 20.28 6.50 -2.69
C GLN A 15 20.17 5.70 -4.01
N LYS A 16 20.89 6.13 -5.05
CA LYS A 16 20.88 5.46 -6.36
C LYS A 16 21.30 3.99 -6.21
N ASN A 17 20.55 3.08 -6.83
CA ASN A 17 20.76 1.62 -6.79
C ASN A 17 20.66 1.00 -5.38
N GLN A 18 20.02 1.69 -4.43
CA GLN A 18 19.83 1.15 -3.08
C GLN A 18 18.56 0.30 -3.02
N GLU A 19 18.69 -0.92 -2.53
CA GLU A 19 17.54 -1.73 -2.12
C GLU A 19 17.14 -1.36 -0.70
N PHE A 20 15.83 -1.20 -0.47
CA PHE A 20 15.28 -1.01 0.86
C PHE A 20 14.32 -2.14 1.20
N THR A 21 14.65 -2.82 2.29
CA THR A 21 13.75 -3.77 2.93
C THR A 21 13.16 -3.09 4.15
N SER A 22 11.84 -2.98 4.19
CA SER A 22 11.18 -2.40 5.36
C SER A 22 11.38 -3.28 6.59
N LYS A 23 11.47 -2.67 7.78
CA LYS A 23 11.29 -3.41 9.03
C LYS A 23 9.91 -4.08 9.02
N ALA A 24 9.78 -5.21 9.71
CA ALA A 24 8.56 -6.03 9.71
C ALA A 24 7.28 -5.24 10.08
N ASP A 25 7.42 -4.16 10.83
CA ASP A 25 6.31 -3.36 11.36
C ASP A 25 5.96 -2.10 10.54
N MET A 26 6.58 -1.90 9.37
CA MET A 26 6.31 -0.72 8.55
C MET A 26 4.95 -0.83 7.85
N THR A 27 3.90 -0.37 8.53
CA THR A 27 2.56 -0.28 7.97
C THR A 27 2.36 1.06 7.30
N ILE A 28 2.16 1.06 5.98
CA ILE A 28 1.84 2.28 5.24
C ILE A 28 0.40 2.69 5.55
N TRP A 29 -0.57 1.78 5.47
CA TRP A 29 -1.98 2.10 5.72
C TRP A 29 -2.70 0.95 6.42
N SER A 30 -3.65 1.29 7.29
CA SER A 30 -4.50 0.34 8.00
C SER A 30 -5.87 0.96 8.28
N GLU A 31 -6.92 0.15 8.11
CA GLU A 31 -8.30 0.54 8.36
C GLU A 31 -9.09 -0.64 8.95
N PHE A 32 -9.96 -0.34 9.91
CA PHE A 32 -10.95 -1.29 10.41
C PHE A 32 -12.30 -1.01 9.77
N LYS A 33 -12.88 -2.03 9.13
CA LYS A 33 -14.26 -1.98 8.61
C LYS A 33 -15.14 -3.03 9.25
N THR A 34 -16.35 -2.63 9.64
CA THR A 34 -17.36 -3.53 10.18
C THR A 34 -18.03 -4.30 9.04
N VAL A 35 -17.84 -5.61 8.99
CA VAL A 35 -18.47 -6.49 8.01
C VAL A 35 -19.72 -7.12 8.62
N ARG A 36 -20.90 -6.91 7.98
CA ARG A 36 -22.15 -7.58 8.40
C ARG A 36 -22.08 -9.06 8.08
N LYS A 37 -22.63 -9.91 8.96
CA LYS A 37 -22.64 -11.38 8.79
C LYS A 37 -23.22 -11.76 7.43
N GLY A 38 -22.48 -12.56 6.66
CA GLY A 38 -22.93 -13.10 5.36
C GLY A 38 -22.80 -12.17 4.16
N LYS A 39 -22.33 -10.92 4.32
CA LYS A 39 -22.07 -10.01 3.19
C LYS A 39 -20.58 -9.88 2.93
N PRO A 40 -20.09 -10.18 1.71
CA PRO A 40 -18.72 -9.84 1.33
C PRO A 40 -18.59 -8.32 1.30
N LEU A 41 -17.49 -7.80 1.83
CA LEU A 41 -17.13 -6.39 1.70
C LEU A 41 -15.90 -6.30 0.79
N VAL A 42 -16.00 -5.48 -0.25
CA VAL A 42 -14.88 -5.15 -1.13
C VAL A 42 -14.41 -3.74 -0.80
N VAL A 43 -13.10 -3.55 -0.75
CA VAL A 43 -12.45 -2.25 -0.54
C VAL A 43 -11.58 -1.97 -1.75
N ASP A 44 -11.93 -0.91 -2.46
CA ASP A 44 -11.14 -0.45 -3.59
C ASP A 44 -10.05 0.49 -3.08
N LEU A 45 -8.80 0.20 -3.42
CA LEU A 45 -7.67 1.06 -3.11
C LEU A 45 -6.96 1.47 -4.41
N GLU A 46 -6.54 2.73 -4.44
CA GLU A 46 -5.65 3.26 -5.46
C GLU A 46 -4.26 3.39 -4.85
N LEU A 47 -3.31 2.65 -5.41
CA LEU A 47 -1.92 2.66 -4.98
C LEU A 47 -1.11 3.48 -5.97
N ILE A 48 -0.41 4.50 -5.47
CA ILE A 48 0.38 5.42 -6.29
C ILE A 48 1.81 5.41 -5.79
N LEU A 49 2.74 5.08 -6.68
CA LEU A 49 4.18 5.23 -6.48
C LEU A 49 4.63 6.54 -7.14
N ARG A 50 5.28 7.40 -6.35
CA ARG A 50 5.81 8.68 -6.82
C ARG A 50 7.29 8.76 -6.57
N GLU A 51 8.02 9.31 -7.52
CA GLU A 51 9.42 9.66 -7.38
C GLU A 51 9.53 11.11 -6.96
N LYS A 52 10.28 11.34 -5.87
CA LYS A 52 10.51 12.68 -5.34
C LYS A 52 11.83 13.21 -5.90
N ASP A 53 11.78 13.75 -7.10
CA ASP A 53 12.90 14.46 -7.72
C ASP A 53 12.87 15.95 -7.30
N HIS A 54 14.05 16.52 -7.08
CA HIS A 54 14.22 17.94 -6.81
C HIS A 54 13.99 18.81 -8.06
N LEU A 55 14.16 18.25 -9.27
CA LEU A 55 13.89 18.93 -10.55
C LEU A 55 12.44 18.72 -11.04
N LYS A 56 11.86 17.54 -10.79
CA LYS A 56 10.48 17.19 -11.16
C LYS A 56 9.68 16.83 -9.91
N LYS A 57 8.82 17.73 -9.45
CA LYS A 57 8.01 17.49 -8.25
C LYS A 57 7.05 16.31 -8.45
N ASP A 58 7.17 15.32 -7.57
CA ASP A 58 6.19 14.26 -7.31
C ASP A 58 5.65 13.55 -8.57
N GLN A 59 6.55 13.20 -9.50
CA GLN A 59 6.17 12.47 -10.71
C GLN A 59 5.60 11.10 -10.32
N THR A 60 4.36 10.81 -10.74
CA THR A 60 3.79 9.46 -10.64
C THR A 60 4.52 8.55 -11.62
N ILE A 61 5.17 7.52 -11.08
CA ILE A 61 5.92 6.52 -11.85
C ILE A 61 5.13 5.23 -12.01
N ALA A 62 4.27 4.89 -11.04
CA ALA A 62 3.36 3.76 -11.17
C ALA A 62 2.05 4.03 -10.43
N GLU A 63 0.96 3.51 -10.98
CA GLU A 63 -0.37 3.59 -10.38
C GLU A 63 -1.11 2.27 -10.63
N GLN A 64 -1.78 1.76 -9.60
CA GLN A 64 -2.55 0.54 -9.69
C GLN A 64 -3.78 0.60 -8.79
N LYS A 65 -4.94 0.31 -9.39
CA LYS A 65 -6.19 0.10 -8.66
C LYS A 65 -6.33 -1.36 -8.28
N ILE A 66 -6.71 -1.61 -7.04
CA ILE A 66 -6.81 -2.95 -6.47
C ILE A 66 -8.12 -3.09 -5.71
N GLU A 67 -8.71 -4.28 -5.80
CA GLU A 67 -9.89 -4.64 -5.03
C GLU A 67 -9.48 -5.63 -3.93
N ILE A 68 -9.76 -5.28 -2.68
CA ILE A 68 -9.47 -6.11 -1.51
C ILE A 68 -10.78 -6.67 -0.97
N LYS A 69 -10.92 -8.00 -0.98
CA LYS A 69 -12.06 -8.68 -0.36
C LYS A 69 -11.78 -8.87 1.14
N LEU A 70 -12.74 -8.57 2.01
CA LEU A 70 -12.61 -8.78 3.47
C LEU A 70 -13.39 -10.03 3.93
N PRO A 71 -12.75 -11.02 4.58
CA PRO A 71 -11.30 -11.25 4.67
C PRO A 71 -10.72 -11.87 3.39
N GLN A 72 -9.42 -11.73 3.14
CA GLN A 72 -8.70 -12.44 2.08
C GLN A 72 -7.35 -12.96 2.55
N LYS A 73 -6.81 -13.97 1.85
CA LYS A 73 -5.42 -14.41 2.06
C LYS A 73 -4.46 -13.25 1.80
N THR A 74 -3.30 -13.27 2.46
CA THR A 74 -2.25 -12.28 2.23
C THR A 74 -1.90 -12.26 0.74
N SER A 75 -1.90 -11.08 0.13
CA SER A 75 -1.49 -10.88 -1.26
C SER A 75 -0.26 -9.98 -1.33
N TYR A 76 0.51 -10.14 -2.40
CA TYR A 76 1.66 -9.30 -2.70
C TYR A 76 1.40 -8.62 -4.04
N ILE A 77 1.71 -7.33 -4.11
CA ILE A 77 1.56 -6.52 -5.32
C ILE A 77 2.90 -5.86 -5.60
N ILE A 78 3.26 -5.77 -6.86
CA ILE A 78 4.48 -5.10 -7.31
C ILE A 78 4.04 -3.89 -8.13
N LEU A 79 4.26 -2.70 -7.59
CA LEU A 79 4.18 -1.45 -8.34
C LEU A 79 5.52 -1.25 -9.02
N GLN A 80 5.50 -1.02 -10.32
CA GLN A 80 6.70 -0.95 -11.13
C GLN A 80 6.59 0.18 -12.14
N ASP A 81 7.68 0.94 -12.28
CA ASP A 81 7.82 1.98 -13.31
C ASP A 81 7.90 1.37 -14.72
N LYS A 82 7.52 2.17 -15.74
CA LYS A 82 7.54 1.77 -17.16
C LYS A 82 8.93 1.38 -17.64
N ASP A 83 9.96 2.05 -17.15
CA ASP A 83 11.36 1.76 -17.49
C ASP A 83 11.96 0.62 -16.66
N GLU A 84 11.17 -0.02 -15.79
CA GLU A 84 11.56 -1.07 -14.84
C GLU A 84 12.65 -0.68 -13.82
N LYS A 85 13.06 0.60 -13.77
CA LYS A 85 14.15 1.07 -12.90
C LYS A 85 13.77 1.10 -11.42
N THR A 86 12.49 1.33 -11.12
CA THR A 86 11.98 1.43 -9.76
C THR A 86 10.83 0.45 -9.56
N LYS A 87 10.94 -0.38 -8.52
CA LYS A 87 9.94 -1.39 -8.14
C LYS A 87 9.66 -1.30 -6.64
N ALA A 88 8.39 -1.40 -6.26
CA ALA A 88 7.93 -1.43 -4.88
C ALA A 88 7.01 -2.65 -4.68
N LYS A 89 7.44 -3.58 -3.83
CA LYS A 89 6.64 -4.74 -3.43
C LYS A 89 5.86 -4.43 -2.17
N LEU A 90 4.54 -4.50 -2.25
CA LEU A 90 3.61 -4.24 -1.15
C LEU A 90 2.97 -5.55 -0.69
N ARG A 91 2.90 -5.74 0.62
CA ARG A 91 2.16 -6.84 1.26
C ARG A 91 0.81 -6.31 1.73
N ILE A 92 -0.26 -6.99 1.35
CA ILE A 92 -1.63 -6.63 1.74
C ILE A 92 -2.18 -7.75 2.62
N GLN A 93 -2.67 -7.37 3.79
CA GLN A 93 -3.26 -8.27 4.75
C GLN A 93 -4.67 -7.81 5.10
N SER A 94 -5.59 -8.78 5.14
CA SER A 94 -7.01 -8.55 5.40
C SER A 94 -7.50 -9.67 6.30
N THR A 95 -7.45 -9.43 7.60
CA THR A 95 -7.78 -10.41 8.64
C THR A 95 -9.06 -10.02 9.35
N ARG A 96 -9.91 -11.00 9.64
CA ARG A 96 -11.08 -10.80 10.48
C ARG A 96 -10.64 -10.79 11.95
N THR A 97 -10.98 -9.72 12.66
CA THR A 97 -10.76 -9.61 14.11
C THR A 97 -12.10 -9.58 14.85
N ARG A 98 -12.12 -9.99 16.13
CA ARG A 98 -13.31 -9.98 17.01
C ARG A 98 -13.29 -8.79 17.98
N TYR A 99 -12.87 -7.62 17.51
CA TYR A 99 -12.99 -6.38 18.30
C TYR A 99 -14.42 -5.86 18.27
#